data_AF-F9U9A9-F1
#
_entry.id   AF-F9U9A9-F1
#
_cell.length_a   1.000
_cell.length_b   1.000
_cell.length_c   1.000
_cell.angle_alpha   90.00
_cell.angle_beta   90.00
_cell.angle_gamma   90.00
#
_symmetry.space_group_name_H-M   'P 1'
#
loop_
_entity.id
_entity.type
_entity.pdbx_description
1 polymer ?
#
loop_
_entity_poly.entity_id
_entity_poly.type
_entity_poly.pdbx_seq_one_letter_code
_entity_poly.pdbx_strand_id
1 'polypeptide(L)'
;MEVEGERVMVKTDARSLILLLVGTAGISYTAVGGVDGPVGMPALQDSGDAQSGGIYEYWTPARLISAQALPAPFQVVSDDQLSEASSEAGPISDPPMLTSGWDPGSNAPQPIPGAVYTLDFSTSAGDYTTQTFGTAPINPKDGPYARFQRWTMHGRYDMWPRSVHGKLFFSRLGRDYVCSGTVIGRSVVATAAHCLTDGSGNWSTNELFCPGYSQSGAMPGVGCWGVRGAWVTGPFAASADVDYDYGCLVTDRVGSQFGGEIGDRTGWSGIAWNWHSSQLILAFGYPASAPFDGRTLQQVASTEWYEVDTRRGGQVSKYIGGDLAGANGGGWFINWRHPTTEYPDTDGGSVWPTDPGNPATGPWLNGITSHSRCRTNCNRPPSASSGVFWQEMGSAVFRSTESDINDAMDVFGLCWDDQ
;
A
#
# COMPACT_ATOMS: atom_id res chain seq x y z
N MET A 1 27.36 -31.84 -58.99
CA MET A 1 26.05 -32.49 -59.15
C MET A 1 25.12 -31.76 -58.18
N GLU A 2 24.58 -30.65 -58.66
CA GLU A 2 23.41 -29.96 -58.08
C GLU A 2 22.17 -30.84 -58.21
N VAL A 3 21.26 -30.73 -57.22
CA VAL A 3 19.79 -30.62 -57.35
C VAL A 3 19.33 -29.93 -56.05
N GLU A 4 18.99 -28.63 -56.08
CA GLU A 4 17.62 -28.04 -56.02
C GLU A 4 16.75 -28.55 -54.84
N GLY A 5 16.04 -27.75 -54.02
CA GLY A 5 15.55 -26.38 -54.16
C GLY A 5 14.02 -26.38 -54.12
N GLU A 6 13.38 -25.80 -53.09
CA GLU A 6 12.03 -25.21 -53.25
C GLU A 6 11.74 -24.15 -52.17
N ARG A 7 11.67 -22.89 -52.62
CA ARG A 7 11.02 -21.76 -51.94
C ARG A 7 9.70 -21.53 -52.67
N VAL A 8 8.59 -21.40 -51.93
CA VAL A 8 7.32 -20.96 -52.51
C VAL A 8 6.99 -19.54 -52.04
N MET A 9 6.67 -18.73 -53.05
CA MET A 9 6.35 -17.30 -53.09
C MET A 9 5.17 -16.87 -52.22
N VAL A 10 5.24 -15.65 -51.68
CA VAL A 10 4.06 -14.79 -51.53
C VAL A 10 4.23 -13.58 -52.45
N LYS A 11 3.20 -13.38 -53.26
CA LYS A 11 3.09 -12.51 -54.43
C LYS A 11 2.80 -11.06 -54.00
N THR A 12 3.56 -10.11 -54.49
CA THR A 12 3.27 -8.66 -54.40
C THR A 12 2.46 -8.18 -55.59
N ASP A 13 1.43 -7.38 -55.33
CA ASP A 13 0.80 -6.30 -56.14
C ASP A 13 -0.49 -5.88 -55.41
N ALA A 14 -0.95 -4.64 -55.27
CA ALA A 14 -0.53 -3.32 -55.71
C ALA A 14 -1.24 -2.23 -54.84
N ARG A 15 -0.56 -1.09 -54.67
CA ARG A 15 -1.04 0.30 -54.49
C ARG A 15 -2.44 0.55 -53.89
N SER A 16 -2.47 1.19 -52.72
CA SER A 16 -3.47 2.23 -52.41
C SER A 16 -2.87 3.26 -51.45
N LEU A 17 -2.82 4.51 -51.93
CA LEU A 17 -2.37 5.70 -51.23
C LEU A 17 -3.50 6.15 -50.30
N ILE A 18 -3.32 6.07 -48.98
CA ILE A 18 -4.28 6.64 -48.02
C ILE A 18 -3.72 7.98 -47.53
N LEU A 19 -4.40 9.05 -47.94
CA LEU A 19 -4.26 10.41 -47.44
C LEU A 19 -4.59 10.43 -45.94
N LEU A 20 -3.64 10.80 -45.08
CA LEU A 20 -3.92 11.14 -43.68
C LEU A 20 -4.56 12.53 -43.62
N LEU A 21 -5.87 12.57 -43.36
CA LEU A 21 -6.57 13.76 -42.87
C LEU A 21 -6.51 13.73 -41.34
N VAL A 22 -5.77 14.69 -40.76
CA VAL A 22 -5.79 14.96 -39.32
C VAL A 22 -7.12 15.63 -38.99
N GLY A 23 -8.04 14.87 -38.38
CA GLY A 23 -9.28 15.37 -37.81
C GLY A 23 -9.24 15.22 -36.29
N THR A 24 -9.27 16.35 -35.57
CA THR A 24 -9.51 16.40 -34.13
C THR A 24 -10.94 15.93 -33.84
N ALA A 25 -11.10 14.66 -33.47
CA ALA A 25 -12.35 14.14 -32.92
C ALA A 25 -12.19 13.99 -31.41
N GLY A 26 -12.96 14.77 -30.65
CA GLY A 26 -13.09 14.60 -29.21
C GLY A 26 -13.62 13.20 -28.90
N ILE A 27 -12.89 12.45 -28.09
CA ILE A 27 -13.31 11.13 -27.63
C ILE A 27 -14.40 11.35 -26.58
N SER A 28 -15.64 11.05 -26.96
CA SER A 28 -16.71 10.84 -25.99
C SER A 28 -16.64 9.39 -25.52
N TYR A 29 -16.28 9.19 -24.25
CA TYR A 29 -16.35 7.87 -23.61
C TYR A 29 -17.82 7.44 -23.54
N THR A 30 -18.14 6.35 -24.25
CA THR A 30 -19.40 5.64 -24.05
C THR A 30 -19.08 4.38 -23.25
N ALA A 31 -19.56 4.33 -22.01
CA ALA A 31 -19.40 3.20 -21.13
C ALA A 31 -20.19 1.99 -21.66
N VAL A 32 -19.49 0.91 -21.96
CA VAL A 32 -20.05 -0.43 -22.12
C VAL A 32 -19.31 -1.31 -21.12
N GLY A 33 -20.08 -2.02 -20.28
CA GLY A 33 -19.62 -2.60 -19.02
C GLY A 33 -18.41 -3.53 -19.08
N GLY A 34 -17.46 -3.24 -18.20
CA GLY A 34 -16.25 -3.97 -17.81
C GLY A 34 -15.46 -2.98 -16.96
N VAL A 35 -15.07 -3.30 -15.72
CA VAL A 35 -14.22 -2.41 -14.93
C VAL A 35 -12.85 -2.37 -15.61
N ASP A 36 -12.56 -1.26 -16.28
CA ASP A 36 -11.25 -0.97 -16.87
C ASP A 36 -10.16 -1.12 -15.79
N GLY A 37 -8.94 -1.52 -16.20
CA GLY A 37 -7.81 -1.80 -15.29
C GLY A 37 -7.35 -0.60 -14.43
N PRO A 38 -6.16 -0.67 -13.84
CA PRO A 38 -5.67 0.37 -12.94
C PRO A 38 -5.71 1.76 -13.59
N VAL A 39 -6.14 2.76 -12.83
CA VAL A 39 -6.32 4.13 -13.31
C VAL A 39 -5.20 4.99 -12.76
N GLY A 40 -4.45 5.62 -13.66
CA GLY A 40 -3.40 6.57 -13.32
C GLY A 40 -3.96 7.97 -13.06
N MET A 41 -3.27 8.73 -12.22
CA MET A 41 -3.54 10.15 -12.04
C MET A 41 -3.43 10.86 -13.40
N PRO A 42 -4.37 11.76 -13.73
CA PRO A 42 -4.26 12.56 -14.94
C PRO A 42 -2.94 13.32 -14.94
N ALA A 43 -2.24 13.29 -16.08
CA ALA A 43 -1.12 14.20 -16.28
C ALA A 43 -1.61 15.62 -16.00
N LEU A 44 -0.92 16.33 -15.11
CA LEU A 44 -1.22 17.74 -14.83
C LEU A 44 -1.17 18.46 -16.19
N GLN A 45 -2.33 18.91 -16.68
CA GLN A 45 -2.41 19.72 -17.90
C GLN A 45 -1.58 20.97 -17.67
N ASP A 46 -0.37 21.01 -18.23
CA ASP A 46 0.46 22.15 -18.63
C ASP A 46 0.05 23.55 -18.09
N SER A 47 -0.21 23.64 -16.79
CA SER A 47 -0.20 24.88 -16.04
C SER A 47 1.29 25.07 -15.77
N GLY A 48 1.92 25.93 -16.57
CA GLY A 48 3.38 26.12 -16.66
C GLY A 48 4.10 26.58 -15.39
N ASP A 49 3.88 25.91 -14.28
CA ASP A 49 4.65 25.98 -13.05
C ASP A 49 5.38 24.65 -12.87
N ALA A 50 6.69 24.68 -13.02
CA ALA A 50 7.59 23.58 -12.74
C ALA A 50 7.33 23.04 -11.31
N GLN A 51 6.77 21.84 -11.23
CA GLN A 51 6.25 21.26 -9.97
C GLN A 51 7.31 20.91 -8.93
N SER A 52 8.59 20.72 -9.30
CA SER A 52 9.61 20.43 -8.28
C SER A 52 9.97 21.65 -7.42
N GLY A 53 9.71 22.87 -7.89
CA GLY A 53 9.88 24.10 -7.10
C GLY A 53 8.60 24.49 -6.36
N GLY A 54 7.46 24.42 -7.06
CA GLY A 54 6.17 24.87 -6.53
C GLY A 54 5.65 24.04 -5.35
N ILE A 55 5.92 22.72 -5.32
CA ILE A 55 5.42 21.86 -4.24
C ILE A 55 5.99 22.25 -2.86
N TYR A 56 7.28 22.58 -2.80
CA TYR A 56 7.94 22.96 -1.56
C TYR A 56 7.60 24.39 -1.12
N GLU A 57 7.23 25.26 -2.06
CA GLU A 57 6.69 26.60 -1.77
C GLU A 57 5.23 26.52 -1.27
N TYR A 58 4.44 25.62 -1.84
CA TYR A 58 3.06 25.35 -1.41
C TYR A 58 3.03 24.88 0.04
N TRP A 59 3.85 23.89 0.39
CA TRP A 59 3.90 23.30 1.73
C TRP A 59 4.75 24.11 2.72
N THR A 60 4.23 25.26 3.10
CA THR A 60 4.77 26.01 4.25
C THR A 60 4.62 25.24 5.56
N PRO A 61 5.45 25.52 6.59
CA PRO A 61 5.29 24.91 7.91
C PRO A 61 3.88 25.09 8.50
N ALA A 62 3.23 26.23 8.23
CA ALA A 62 1.86 26.48 8.68
C ALA A 62 0.85 25.53 8.03
N ARG A 63 0.96 25.30 6.71
CA ARG A 63 0.09 24.36 5.98
C ARG A 63 0.29 22.92 6.43
N LEU A 64 1.55 22.49 6.61
CA LEU A 64 1.87 21.16 7.14
C LEU A 64 1.26 20.93 8.53
N ILE A 65 1.29 21.94 9.41
CA ILE A 65 0.69 21.86 10.75
C ILE A 65 -0.84 21.87 10.70
N SER A 66 -1.44 22.61 9.76
CA SER A 66 -2.90 22.75 9.66
C SER A 66 -3.60 21.65 8.85
N ALA A 67 -2.85 20.83 8.13
CA ALA A 67 -3.40 19.75 7.31
C ALA A 67 -4.17 18.74 8.19
N GLN A 68 -5.38 18.39 7.75
CA GLN A 68 -6.34 17.64 8.56
C GLN A 68 -6.28 16.15 8.26
N ALA A 69 -6.65 15.29 9.21
CA ALA A 69 -6.85 13.87 8.91
C ALA A 69 -7.88 13.72 7.78
N LEU A 70 -7.55 12.96 6.74
CA LEU A 70 -8.58 12.53 5.80
C LEU A 70 -9.51 11.55 6.52
N PRO A 71 -10.84 11.75 6.51
CA PRO A 71 -11.76 10.77 7.07
C PRO A 71 -11.59 9.42 6.36
N ALA A 72 -11.36 8.36 7.13
CA ALA A 72 -11.33 7.02 6.57
C ALA A 72 -12.72 6.65 6.01
N PRO A 73 -12.80 5.96 4.87
CA PRO A 73 -14.01 5.26 4.47
C PRO A 73 -14.50 4.38 5.63
N PHE A 74 -15.80 4.37 5.87
CA PHE A 74 -16.43 3.51 6.86
C PHE A 74 -17.38 2.55 6.17
N GLN A 75 -17.37 1.29 6.61
CA GLN A 75 -18.34 0.30 6.16
C GLN A 75 -19.25 -0.12 7.30
N VAL A 76 -20.55 -0.06 7.04
CA VAL A 76 -21.55 -0.71 7.88
C VAL A 76 -21.86 -2.07 7.25
N VAL A 77 -21.12 -3.08 7.70
CA VAL A 77 -21.32 -4.46 7.24
C VAL A 77 -22.60 -5.01 7.87
N SER A 78 -23.49 -5.60 7.05
CA SER A 78 -24.75 -6.18 7.54
C SER A 78 -24.52 -7.43 8.39
N ASP A 79 -25.46 -7.74 9.28
CA ASP A 79 -25.40 -8.92 10.13
C ASP A 79 -25.28 -10.22 9.32
N ASP A 80 -25.94 -10.30 8.16
CA ASP A 80 -25.89 -11.45 7.27
C ASP A 80 -24.48 -11.68 6.70
N GLN A 81 -23.78 -10.61 6.32
CA GLN A 81 -22.38 -10.66 5.85
C GLN A 81 -21.39 -11.06 6.96
N LEU A 82 -21.78 -10.92 8.23
CA LEU A 82 -20.97 -11.29 9.40
C LEU A 82 -21.36 -12.66 9.99
N SER A 83 -22.46 -13.25 9.50
CA SER A 83 -23.08 -14.46 10.06
C SER A 83 -22.47 -15.76 9.53
N GLU A 84 -21.73 -15.70 8.42
CA GLU A 84 -20.84 -16.78 8.01
C GLU A 84 -19.68 -16.80 9.02
N ALA A 85 -19.65 -17.81 9.89
CA ALA A 85 -18.66 -17.92 10.96
C ALA A 85 -17.27 -17.77 10.36
N SER A 86 -16.60 -16.62 10.57
CA SER A 86 -15.26 -16.23 10.09
C SER A 86 -14.65 -17.36 9.28
N SER A 87 -15.17 -17.57 8.07
CA SER A 87 -14.86 -18.79 7.35
C SER A 87 -13.41 -18.62 6.98
N GLU A 88 -12.59 -19.60 7.34
CA GLU A 88 -11.16 -19.59 7.06
C GLU A 88 -10.93 -18.97 5.69
N ALA A 89 -10.07 -17.93 5.64
CA ALA A 89 -9.70 -17.23 4.42
C ALA A 89 -9.81 -18.20 3.26
N GLY A 90 -10.72 -17.94 2.31
CA GLY A 90 -10.91 -18.84 1.18
C GLY A 90 -9.53 -19.19 0.60
N PRO A 91 -9.25 -20.45 0.23
CA PRO A 91 -7.91 -20.86 -0.17
C PRO A 91 -7.44 -19.90 -1.25
N ILE A 92 -6.33 -19.22 -1.00
CA ILE A 92 -5.69 -18.42 -2.04
C ILE A 92 -5.20 -19.46 -3.05
N SER A 93 -5.78 -19.46 -4.24
CA SER A 93 -5.51 -20.45 -5.29
C SER A 93 -4.04 -20.44 -5.72
N ASP A 94 -3.43 -19.27 -5.61
CA ASP A 94 -2.09 -18.96 -6.08
C ASP A 94 -1.08 -19.05 -4.93
N PRO A 95 0.15 -19.48 -5.20
CA PRO A 95 1.16 -19.65 -4.17
C PRO A 95 1.53 -18.31 -3.50
N PRO A 96 1.91 -18.33 -2.21
CA PRO A 96 2.44 -17.16 -1.54
C PRO A 96 3.72 -16.67 -2.24
N MET A 97 3.81 -15.35 -2.43
CA MET A 97 4.90 -14.69 -3.14
C MET A 97 5.48 -13.57 -2.30
N LEU A 98 6.78 -13.30 -2.47
CA LEU A 98 7.47 -12.20 -1.81
C LEU A 98 8.25 -11.34 -2.81
N THR A 99 8.27 -10.04 -2.56
CA THR A 99 9.23 -9.09 -3.13
C THR A 99 10.19 -8.66 -2.03
N SER A 100 11.48 -8.55 -2.33
CA SER A 100 12.50 -8.19 -1.33
C SER A 100 12.48 -6.71 -0.98
N GLY A 101 12.69 -6.41 0.30
CA GLY A 101 13.05 -5.07 0.76
C GLY A 101 14.53 -4.75 0.52
N TRP A 102 14.97 -3.58 0.95
CA TRP A 102 16.39 -3.22 0.95
C TRP A 102 16.75 -2.21 2.03
N ASP A 103 17.87 -2.46 2.71
CA ASP A 103 18.47 -1.56 3.70
C ASP A 103 19.68 -0.82 3.11
N PRO A 104 19.67 0.53 3.03
CA PRO A 104 20.80 1.32 2.56
C PRO A 104 22.04 1.25 3.46
N GLY A 105 21.88 0.80 4.70
CA GLY A 105 22.99 0.51 5.62
C GLY A 105 23.62 -0.87 5.40
N SER A 106 23.03 -1.74 4.58
CA SER A 106 23.54 -3.08 4.33
C SER A 106 24.65 -3.10 3.27
N ASN A 107 25.48 -4.16 3.30
CA ASN A 107 26.47 -4.42 2.24
C ASN A 107 25.86 -5.18 1.04
N ALA A 108 24.55 -5.43 1.05
CA ALA A 108 23.89 -6.18 0.00
C ALA A 108 23.63 -5.27 -1.23
N PRO A 109 23.76 -5.81 -2.46
CA PRO A 109 23.38 -5.07 -3.65
C PRO A 109 21.90 -4.71 -3.60
N GLN A 110 21.54 -3.57 -4.18
CA GLN A 110 20.13 -3.19 -4.34
C GLN A 110 19.41 -4.26 -5.18
N PRO A 111 18.33 -4.88 -4.68
CA PRO A 111 17.49 -5.73 -5.51
C PRO A 111 16.74 -4.88 -6.53
N ILE A 112 16.30 -5.49 -7.64
CA ILE A 112 15.39 -4.86 -8.58
C ILE A 112 14.05 -4.64 -7.86
N PRO A 113 13.56 -3.39 -7.70
CA PRO A 113 12.27 -3.15 -7.07
C PRO A 113 11.15 -3.88 -7.80
N GLY A 114 10.23 -4.50 -7.06
CA GLY A 114 9.13 -5.27 -7.64
C GLY A 114 9.51 -6.68 -8.11
N ALA A 115 10.80 -7.06 -8.15
CA ALA A 115 11.18 -8.41 -8.52
C ALA A 115 10.60 -9.44 -7.55
N VAL A 116 9.80 -10.36 -8.09
CA VAL A 116 9.09 -11.36 -7.29
C VAL A 116 9.88 -12.66 -7.21
N TYR A 117 9.91 -13.21 -6.01
CA TYR A 117 10.44 -14.52 -5.70
C TYR A 117 9.29 -15.40 -5.23
N THR A 118 9.05 -16.49 -5.95
CA THR A 118 8.12 -17.54 -5.52
C THR A 118 8.80 -18.36 -4.43
N LEU A 119 8.09 -18.59 -3.33
CA LEU A 119 8.57 -19.49 -2.28
C LEU A 119 8.09 -20.91 -2.61
N ASP A 120 9.02 -21.82 -2.90
CA ASP A 120 8.73 -23.25 -3.01
C ASP A 120 8.71 -23.86 -1.59
N PHE A 121 7.54 -23.77 -0.94
CA PHE A 121 7.30 -24.41 0.34
C PHE A 121 7.11 -25.92 0.15
N SER A 122 8.21 -26.66 -0.06
CA SER A 122 8.21 -28.12 0.08
C SER A 122 8.23 -28.60 1.54
N THR A 123 7.98 -27.69 2.50
CA THR A 123 8.00 -27.96 3.95
C THR A 123 6.58 -27.95 4.54
N SER A 124 6.33 -29.01 5.31
CA SER A 124 5.09 -29.36 5.99
C SER A 124 4.40 -28.20 6.72
N ALA A 125 3.07 -28.18 6.66
CA ALA A 125 2.11 -27.25 7.29
C ALA A 125 2.21 -27.05 8.82
N GLY A 126 3.31 -27.46 9.47
CA GLY A 126 3.53 -27.42 10.91
C GLY A 126 4.32 -26.23 11.45
N ASP A 127 5.04 -25.47 10.61
CA ASP A 127 5.99 -24.44 11.10
C ASP A 127 5.41 -23.01 11.20
N TYR A 128 4.13 -22.82 10.88
CA TYR A 128 3.44 -21.52 11.01
C TYR A 128 2.48 -21.49 12.19
N THR A 129 2.87 -22.00 13.36
CA THR A 129 2.12 -21.68 14.59
C THR A 129 2.63 -20.35 15.16
N THR A 130 2.21 -19.24 14.56
CA THR A 130 2.41 -17.92 15.20
C THR A 130 1.55 -17.88 16.45
N GLN A 131 2.13 -17.51 17.61
CA GLN A 131 1.35 -17.27 18.82
C GLN A 131 0.28 -16.21 18.51
N THR A 132 -0.98 -16.63 18.42
CA THR A 132 -2.10 -15.72 18.27
C THR A 132 -2.27 -14.95 19.58
N PHE A 133 -2.41 -13.63 19.50
CA PHE A 133 -2.75 -12.83 20.68
C PHE A 133 -4.25 -12.95 20.98
N GLY A 134 -4.63 -14.10 21.54
CA GLY A 134 -6.00 -14.41 21.97
C GLY A 134 -6.75 -15.36 21.03
N THR A 135 -8.05 -15.51 21.29
CA THR A 135 -8.98 -16.32 20.51
C THR A 135 -9.82 -15.41 19.61
N ALA A 136 -10.12 -15.86 18.38
CA ALA A 136 -11.03 -15.16 17.48
C ALA A 136 -12.37 -14.88 18.19
N PRO A 137 -13.00 -13.72 17.94
CA PRO A 137 -14.32 -13.44 18.50
C PRO A 137 -15.32 -14.49 17.99
N ILE A 138 -16.15 -15.02 18.90
CA ILE A 138 -17.19 -16.02 18.58
C ILE A 138 -18.20 -15.45 17.57
N ASN A 139 -18.38 -14.12 17.56
CA ASN A 139 -19.14 -13.42 16.55
C ASN A 139 -18.52 -12.04 16.27
N PRO A 140 -17.99 -11.76 15.06
CA PRO A 140 -17.49 -10.44 14.71
C PRO A 140 -18.57 -9.33 14.77
N LYS A 141 -19.85 -9.70 14.91
CA LYS A 141 -21.00 -8.80 15.10
C LYS A 141 -21.15 -8.25 16.53
N ASP A 142 -20.93 -9.08 17.54
CA ASP A 142 -21.36 -8.78 18.92
C ASP A 142 -20.22 -8.31 19.85
N GLY A 143 -18.97 -8.39 19.36
CA GLY A 143 -17.76 -8.07 20.12
C GLY A 143 -17.43 -9.11 21.21
N PRO A 144 -16.31 -8.92 21.94
CA PRO A 144 -15.37 -7.81 21.84
C PRO A 144 -14.60 -7.82 20.52
N TYR A 145 -14.34 -6.65 19.96
CA TYR A 145 -13.47 -6.53 18.79
C TYR A 145 -12.06 -7.03 19.11
N ALA A 146 -11.35 -7.38 18.06
CA ALA A 146 -9.97 -7.83 18.06
C ALA A 146 -9.08 -7.11 19.10
N ARG A 147 -8.38 -7.89 19.94
CA ARG A 147 -7.41 -7.33 20.89
C ARG A 147 -6.23 -6.75 20.12
N PHE A 148 -5.67 -5.68 20.65
CA PHE A 148 -4.45 -5.09 20.10
C PHE A 148 -3.59 -4.47 21.20
N GLN A 149 -2.32 -4.27 20.87
CA GLN A 149 -1.40 -3.45 21.64
C GLN A 149 -0.93 -2.29 20.75
N ARG A 150 -0.82 -1.09 21.33
CA ARG A 150 -0.34 0.10 20.62
C ARG A 150 0.88 0.67 21.32
N TRP A 151 1.85 1.12 20.52
CA TRP A 151 3.00 1.89 20.98
C TRP A 151 3.16 3.16 20.14
N THR A 152 3.55 4.24 20.80
CA THR A 152 4.16 5.37 20.12
C THR A 152 5.59 4.98 19.80
N MET A 153 5.97 5.03 18.52
CA MET A 153 7.36 4.81 18.15
C MET A 153 8.20 5.98 18.64
N HIS A 154 9.27 5.69 19.38
CA HIS A 154 10.25 6.68 19.81
C HIS A 154 11.62 6.36 19.20
N GLY A 155 12.46 7.39 19.03
CA GLY A 155 13.84 7.23 18.55
C GLY A 155 14.03 7.63 17.08
N ARG A 156 14.99 6.98 16.42
CA ARG A 156 15.44 7.28 15.05
C ARG A 156 14.44 6.76 14.03
N TYR A 157 13.66 7.66 13.42
CA TYR A 157 12.77 7.31 12.30
C TYR A 157 13.49 7.30 10.95
N ASP A 158 14.72 7.82 10.89
CA ASP A 158 15.58 7.89 9.69
C ASP A 158 16.38 6.62 9.41
N MET A 159 16.17 5.55 10.19
CA MET A 159 16.88 4.29 10.00
C MET A 159 15.94 3.19 9.57
N TRP A 160 16.37 2.43 8.58
CA TRP A 160 15.66 1.25 8.11
C TRP A 160 15.57 0.21 9.26
N PRO A 161 14.46 -0.53 9.40
CA PRO A 161 13.28 -0.53 8.54
C PRO A 161 12.26 0.59 8.83
N ARG A 162 12.45 1.42 9.86
CA ARG A 162 11.47 2.45 10.24
C ARG A 162 11.37 3.61 9.25
N SER A 163 12.46 3.91 8.54
CA SER A 163 12.53 5.00 7.56
C SER A 163 11.63 4.84 6.35
N VAL A 164 11.10 3.64 6.10
CA VAL A 164 10.17 3.41 4.98
C VAL A 164 8.79 3.99 5.26
N HIS A 165 8.42 4.23 6.52
CA HIS A 165 7.12 4.83 6.83
C HIS A 165 7.19 6.35 6.75
N GLY A 166 6.19 6.96 6.13
CA GLY A 166 6.11 8.40 6.02
C GLY A 166 4.70 8.94 6.17
N LYS A 167 4.65 10.26 6.37
CA LYS A 167 3.42 11.02 6.37
C LYS A 167 3.22 11.61 4.98
N LEU A 168 2.03 11.42 4.41
CA LEU A 168 1.62 11.95 3.12
C LEU A 168 0.78 13.21 3.35
N PHE A 169 1.17 14.32 2.73
CA PHE A 169 0.40 15.56 2.70
C PHE A 169 -0.14 15.77 1.29
N PHE A 170 -1.37 16.25 1.16
CA PHE A 170 -1.97 16.53 -0.13
C PHE A 170 -3.11 17.54 0.01
N SER A 171 -3.55 18.09 -1.11
CA SER A 171 -4.72 18.96 -1.19
C SER A 171 -5.79 18.34 -2.09
N ARG A 172 -7.04 18.35 -1.64
CA ARG A 172 -8.19 17.89 -2.43
C ARG A 172 -9.36 18.82 -2.20
N LEU A 173 -9.98 19.28 -3.29
CA LEU A 173 -11.13 20.21 -3.26
C LEU A 173 -10.88 21.46 -2.37
N GLY A 174 -9.66 22.01 -2.47
CA GLY A 174 -9.27 23.24 -1.76
C GLY A 174 -8.99 23.08 -0.27
N ARG A 175 -8.84 21.85 0.22
CA ARG A 175 -8.50 21.53 1.62
C ARG A 175 -7.25 20.67 1.69
N ASP A 176 -6.45 20.91 2.72
CA ASP A 176 -5.21 20.19 2.97
C ASP A 176 -5.45 19.02 3.93
N TYR A 177 -4.96 17.86 3.54
CA TYR A 177 -5.16 16.60 4.24
C TYR A 177 -3.85 15.87 4.50
N VAL A 178 -3.93 14.89 5.40
CA VAL A 178 -2.85 13.96 5.70
C VAL A 178 -3.31 12.51 5.62
N CYS A 179 -2.42 11.68 5.10
CA CYS A 179 -2.44 10.22 5.14
C CYS A 179 -1.04 9.72 5.60
N SER A 180 -0.82 8.42 5.49
CA SER A 180 0.44 7.72 5.69
C SER A 180 0.80 6.93 4.43
N GLY A 181 2.02 6.41 4.37
CA GLY A 181 2.47 5.55 3.28
C GLY A 181 3.74 4.80 3.64
N THR A 182 4.10 3.83 2.79
CA THR A 182 5.26 2.96 2.94
C THR A 182 6.09 2.95 1.66
N VAL A 183 7.39 3.23 1.75
CA VAL A 183 8.32 3.11 0.62
C VAL A 183 8.50 1.63 0.25
N ILE A 184 8.23 1.29 -1.01
CA ILE A 184 8.26 -0.08 -1.57
C ILE A 184 9.15 -0.21 -2.83
N GLY A 185 9.95 0.82 -3.12
CA GLY A 185 10.89 0.82 -4.24
C GLY A 185 11.77 2.05 -4.22
N ARG A 186 12.55 2.26 -5.30
CA ARG A 186 13.48 3.39 -5.37
C ARG A 186 12.75 4.74 -5.38
N SER A 187 11.62 4.83 -6.10
CA SER A 187 10.75 6.03 -6.15
C SER A 187 9.29 5.75 -5.79
N VAL A 188 8.96 4.57 -5.26
CA VAL A 188 7.57 4.11 -5.13
C VAL A 188 7.13 4.05 -3.66
N VAL A 189 5.94 4.58 -3.38
CA VAL A 189 5.31 4.54 -2.06
C VAL A 189 3.92 3.92 -2.20
N ALA A 190 3.62 2.89 -1.40
CA ALA A 190 2.30 2.32 -1.27
C ALA A 190 1.46 3.12 -0.27
N THR A 191 0.19 3.35 -0.59
CA THR A 191 -0.79 4.04 0.26
C THR A 191 -2.23 3.57 -0.05
N ALA A 192 -3.22 4.14 0.63
CA ALA A 192 -4.62 3.83 0.34
C ALA A 192 -5.08 4.62 -0.90
N ALA A 193 -5.91 4.02 -1.74
CA ALA A 193 -6.40 4.67 -2.96
C ALA A 193 -7.18 5.96 -2.64
N HIS A 194 -7.93 5.97 -1.54
CA HIS A 194 -8.71 7.14 -1.11
C HIS A 194 -7.84 8.34 -0.68
N CYS A 195 -6.55 8.12 -0.41
CA CYS A 195 -5.57 9.20 -0.19
C CYS A 195 -5.19 9.88 -1.51
N LEU A 196 -5.29 9.17 -2.64
CA LEU A 196 -4.90 9.63 -3.98
C LEU A 196 -6.08 10.18 -4.79
N THR A 197 -7.29 9.66 -4.57
CA THR A 197 -8.51 10.11 -5.27
C THR A 197 -9.76 9.88 -4.41
N ASP A 198 -10.87 10.53 -4.72
CA ASP A 198 -12.16 10.26 -4.07
C ASP A 198 -13.02 9.19 -4.77
N GLY A 199 -12.50 8.59 -5.85
CA GLY A 199 -13.25 7.61 -6.66
C GLY A 199 -14.42 8.23 -7.44
N SER A 200 -14.44 9.56 -7.59
CA SER A 200 -15.42 10.34 -8.35
C SER A 200 -14.75 11.33 -9.32
N GLY A 201 -13.49 11.07 -9.66
CA GLY A 201 -12.69 11.87 -10.58
C GLY A 201 -11.89 13.01 -9.93
N ASN A 202 -12.01 13.25 -8.61
CA ASN A 202 -11.21 14.25 -7.92
C ASN A 202 -9.94 13.64 -7.36
N TRP A 203 -8.85 13.81 -8.10
CA TRP A 203 -7.51 13.43 -7.66
C TRP A 203 -6.94 14.41 -6.64
N SER A 204 -6.13 13.86 -5.74
CA SER A 204 -5.28 14.63 -4.84
C SER A 204 -4.23 15.40 -5.64
N THR A 205 -3.86 16.57 -5.15
CA THR A 205 -2.88 17.48 -5.76
C THR A 205 -1.94 17.99 -4.70
N ASN A 206 -0.84 18.64 -5.09
CA ASN A 206 0.16 19.13 -4.15
C ASN A 206 0.61 18.02 -3.19
N GLU A 207 0.87 16.83 -3.73
CA GLU A 207 1.20 15.67 -2.92
C GLU A 207 2.68 15.72 -2.49
N LEU A 208 2.93 15.56 -1.20
CA LEU A 208 4.25 15.61 -0.59
C LEU A 208 4.39 14.47 0.44
N PHE A 209 5.33 13.57 0.20
CA PHE A 209 5.59 12.44 1.11
C PHE A 209 6.86 12.70 1.93
N CYS A 210 6.73 12.60 3.25
CA CYS A 210 7.80 12.85 4.22
C CYS A 210 8.10 11.59 5.04
N PRO A 211 9.10 10.78 4.65
CA PRO A 211 9.58 9.64 5.43
C PRO A 211 10.07 10.05 6.80
N GLY A 212 9.79 9.22 7.81
CA GLY A 212 10.21 9.44 9.18
C GLY A 212 9.77 10.79 9.76
N TYR A 213 8.63 11.33 9.30
CA TYR A 213 8.06 12.56 9.87
C TYR A 213 7.94 12.45 11.38
N SER A 214 8.23 13.53 12.11
CA SER A 214 8.28 13.50 13.57
C SER A 214 7.62 14.74 14.18
N GLN A 215 7.65 14.83 15.51
CA GLN A 215 7.16 16.01 16.22
C GLN A 215 7.88 17.29 15.78
N SER A 216 9.14 17.18 15.36
CA SER A 216 9.92 18.30 14.84
C SER A 216 9.65 18.61 13.36
N GLY A 217 8.73 17.89 12.71
CA GLY A 217 8.42 18.02 11.29
C GLY A 217 9.15 17.00 10.42
N ALA A 218 9.40 17.37 9.16
CA ALA A 218 10.20 16.60 8.22
C ALA A 218 11.60 16.33 8.79
N MET A 219 12.11 15.11 8.60
CA MET A 219 13.35 14.69 9.25
C MET A 219 14.58 15.35 8.61
N PRO A 220 15.43 16.05 9.38
CA PRO A 220 16.66 16.64 8.85
C PRO A 220 17.57 15.60 8.19
N GLY A 221 18.16 15.96 7.04
CA GLY A 221 18.98 15.07 6.23
C GLY A 221 18.20 13.99 5.45
N VAL A 222 16.89 13.86 5.65
CA VAL A 222 16.00 13.01 4.84
C VAL A 222 15.14 13.91 3.96
N GLY A 223 14.39 14.85 4.56
CA GLY A 223 13.50 15.75 3.82
C GLY A 223 12.20 15.08 3.39
N CYS A 224 11.62 15.60 2.31
CA CYS A 224 10.37 15.12 1.71
C CYS A 224 10.48 15.13 0.18
N TRP A 225 9.65 14.33 -0.48
CA TRP A 225 9.60 14.21 -1.93
C TRP A 225 8.23 14.64 -2.44
N GLY A 226 8.21 15.44 -3.50
CA GLY A 226 7.00 15.66 -4.29
C GLY A 226 6.57 14.38 -4.99
N VAL A 227 5.33 14.33 -5.45
CA VAL A 227 4.76 13.20 -6.19
C VAL A 227 4.51 13.61 -7.63
N ARG A 228 4.93 12.75 -8.56
CA ARG A 228 4.84 12.98 -10.01
C ARG A 228 3.91 12.01 -10.75
N GLY A 229 3.53 10.92 -10.09
CA GLY A 229 2.68 9.87 -10.64
C GLY A 229 1.93 9.14 -9.51
N ALA A 230 0.76 8.59 -9.80
CA ALA A 230 -0.01 7.78 -8.87
C ALA A 230 -0.98 6.88 -9.62
N TRP A 231 -1.22 5.68 -9.08
CA TRP A 231 -2.12 4.68 -9.64
C TRP A 231 -3.00 4.09 -8.56
N VAL A 232 -4.26 3.86 -8.90
CA VAL A 232 -5.25 3.18 -8.05
C VAL A 232 -5.92 2.07 -8.84
N THR A 233 -6.55 1.15 -8.13
CA THR A 233 -7.39 0.10 -8.72
C THR A 233 -8.58 0.71 -9.50
N GLY A 234 -8.97 0.07 -10.60
CA GLY A 234 -10.16 0.42 -11.39
C GLY A 234 -11.45 0.40 -10.57
N PRO A 235 -11.74 -0.64 -9.76
CA PRO A 235 -12.90 -0.68 -8.88
C PRO A 235 -12.97 0.49 -7.90
N PHE A 236 -11.83 0.91 -7.32
CA PHE A 236 -11.80 2.09 -6.46
C PHE A 236 -12.05 3.37 -7.26
N ALA A 237 -11.38 3.56 -8.40
CA ALA A 237 -11.56 4.74 -9.24
C ALA A 237 -13.01 4.91 -9.74
N ALA A 238 -13.70 3.81 -10.03
CA ALA A 238 -15.05 3.82 -10.58
C ALA A 238 -16.13 4.01 -9.50
N SER A 239 -15.89 3.55 -8.27
CA SER A 239 -16.97 3.40 -7.30
C SER A 239 -16.56 3.52 -5.83
N ALA A 240 -15.31 3.89 -5.52
CA ALA A 240 -14.75 3.92 -4.17
C ALA A 240 -14.95 2.60 -3.41
N ASP A 241 -14.68 1.47 -4.09
CA ASP A 241 -14.73 0.14 -3.50
C ASP A 241 -13.61 -0.07 -2.47
N VAL A 242 -13.97 -0.27 -1.20
CA VAL A 242 -12.96 -0.36 -0.13
C VAL A 242 -12.20 -1.69 -0.13
N ASP A 243 -12.74 -2.73 -0.76
CA ASP A 243 -12.04 -4.00 -0.95
C ASP A 243 -10.85 -3.85 -1.92
N TYR A 244 -10.81 -2.74 -2.66
CA TYR A 244 -9.75 -2.35 -3.58
C TYR A 244 -9.09 -1.01 -3.21
N ASP A 245 -9.22 -0.55 -1.96
CA ASP A 245 -8.69 0.74 -1.49
C ASP A 245 -7.19 0.67 -1.15
N TYR A 246 -6.40 0.41 -2.19
CA TYR A 246 -4.95 0.50 -2.20
C TYR A 246 -4.47 1.09 -3.53
N GLY A 247 -3.32 1.75 -3.47
CA GLY A 247 -2.68 2.34 -4.61
C GLY A 247 -1.23 2.64 -4.31
N CYS A 248 -0.56 3.22 -5.29
CA CYS A 248 0.82 3.64 -5.15
C CYS A 248 1.02 5.01 -5.78
N LEU A 249 2.06 5.68 -5.31
CA LEU A 249 2.54 6.94 -5.85
C LEU A 249 4.02 6.82 -6.21
N VAL A 250 4.42 7.59 -7.22
CA VAL A 250 5.79 7.71 -7.71
C VAL A 250 6.29 9.10 -7.34
N THR A 251 7.37 9.14 -6.58
CA THR A 251 7.97 10.37 -6.10
C THR A 251 8.87 11.03 -7.15
N ASP A 252 9.15 12.31 -6.96
CA ASP A 252 10.26 12.97 -7.64
C ASP A 252 11.58 12.23 -7.38
N ARG A 253 12.51 12.34 -8.32
CA ARG A 253 13.84 11.70 -8.21
C ARG A 253 14.79 12.41 -7.25
N VAL A 254 14.40 13.58 -6.74
CA VAL A 254 15.17 14.40 -5.82
C VAL A 254 14.24 14.90 -4.74
N GLY A 255 14.67 14.78 -3.48
CA GLY A 255 13.93 15.29 -2.33
C GLY A 255 14.37 16.71 -1.93
N SER A 256 13.68 17.30 -0.96
CA SER A 256 13.96 18.66 -0.48
C SER A 256 15.31 18.83 0.22
N GLN A 257 15.91 17.73 0.69
CA GLN A 257 17.22 17.74 1.37
C GLN A 257 18.18 16.68 0.84
N PHE A 258 17.67 15.54 0.35
CA PHE A 258 18.47 14.49 -0.25
C PHE A 258 18.43 14.58 -1.79
N GLY A 259 19.60 14.63 -2.41
CA GLY A 259 19.79 14.81 -3.85
C GLY A 259 19.50 13.58 -4.72
N GLY A 260 18.65 12.66 -4.27
CA GLY A 260 18.37 11.40 -4.94
C GLY A 260 17.00 10.81 -4.60
N GLU A 261 16.78 9.60 -5.09
CA GLU A 261 15.50 8.90 -4.97
C GLU A 261 15.25 8.48 -3.52
N ILE A 262 13.97 8.39 -3.17
CA ILE A 262 13.55 8.21 -1.78
C ILE A 262 14.05 6.89 -1.18
N GLY A 263 14.04 5.81 -1.96
CA GLY A 263 14.51 4.49 -1.55
C GLY A 263 16.02 4.44 -1.32
N ASP A 264 16.82 5.24 -2.03
CA ASP A 264 18.27 5.32 -1.79
C ASP A 264 18.58 5.94 -0.41
N ARG A 265 17.68 6.79 0.09
CA ARG A 265 17.82 7.40 1.42
C ARG A 265 17.20 6.55 2.54
N THR A 266 16.05 5.95 2.27
CA THR A 266 15.20 5.35 3.30
C THR A 266 15.22 3.83 3.30
N GLY A 267 15.78 3.21 2.27
CA GLY A 267 15.50 1.83 1.93
C GLY A 267 14.06 1.64 1.48
N TRP A 268 13.65 0.39 1.33
CA TRP A 268 12.25 0.06 1.08
C TRP A 268 11.86 -1.26 1.73
N SER A 269 10.55 -1.41 1.92
CA SER A 269 9.95 -2.64 2.39
C SER A 269 9.84 -3.66 1.26
N GLY A 270 9.92 -4.94 1.61
CA GLY A 270 9.42 -6.00 0.76
C GLY A 270 7.88 -6.02 0.73
N ILE A 271 7.29 -6.86 -0.11
CA ILE A 271 5.84 -7.07 -0.17
C ILE A 271 5.54 -8.56 -0.13
N ALA A 272 4.45 -8.93 0.52
CA ALA A 272 3.94 -10.28 0.63
C ALA A 272 2.56 -10.37 -0.03
N TRP A 273 2.44 -11.26 -1.00
CA TRP A 273 1.23 -11.48 -1.81
C TRP A 273 0.70 -12.89 -1.58
N ASN A 274 -0.62 -13.05 -1.66
CA ASN A 274 -1.25 -14.37 -1.57
C ASN A 274 -1.01 -15.08 -0.22
N TRP A 275 -0.89 -14.31 0.87
CA TRP A 275 -0.75 -14.85 2.23
C TRP A 275 -2.11 -14.95 2.91
N HIS A 276 -2.36 -16.07 3.60
CA HIS A 276 -3.60 -16.33 4.33
C HIS A 276 -3.88 -15.30 5.44
N SER A 277 -5.16 -14.95 5.62
CA SER A 277 -5.60 -14.14 6.76
C SER A 277 -5.59 -14.95 8.05
N SER A 278 -4.54 -14.77 8.83
CA SER A 278 -4.40 -15.22 10.23
C SER A 278 -3.06 -14.73 10.81
N GLN A 279 -2.42 -13.76 10.13
CA GLN A 279 -1.07 -13.33 10.46
C GLN A 279 -1.09 -12.44 11.68
N LEU A 280 0.01 -12.47 12.43
CA LEU A 280 0.33 -11.35 13.31
C LEU A 280 0.73 -10.16 12.45
N ILE A 281 -0.03 -9.07 12.58
CA ILE A 281 0.19 -7.84 11.84
C ILE A 281 0.77 -6.78 12.77
N LEU A 282 1.84 -6.14 12.29
CA LEU A 282 2.28 -4.85 12.79
C LEU A 282 1.83 -3.76 11.81
N ALA A 283 0.83 -2.99 12.21
CA ALA A 283 0.31 -1.85 11.45
C ALA A 283 1.01 -0.57 11.90
N PHE A 284 1.44 0.25 10.94
CA PHE A 284 2.14 1.51 11.16
C PHE A 284 1.43 2.67 10.51
N GLY A 285 1.47 3.85 11.13
CA GLY A 285 1.04 5.07 10.45
C GLY A 285 1.05 6.31 11.35
N TYR A 286 0.58 7.42 10.79
CA TYR A 286 0.55 8.75 11.40
C TYR A 286 -0.90 9.18 11.69
N PRO A 287 -1.58 8.58 12.70
CA PRO A 287 -2.96 8.92 13.00
C PRO A 287 -3.10 10.39 13.36
N ALA A 288 -3.97 11.11 12.66
CA ALA A 288 -4.16 12.54 12.81
C ALA A 288 -5.55 12.93 13.35
N SER A 289 -6.39 11.95 13.69
CA SER A 289 -7.65 12.17 14.40
C SER A 289 -7.48 11.98 15.90
N ALA A 290 -8.27 12.69 16.70
CA ALA A 290 -8.21 12.60 18.16
C ALA A 290 -8.30 11.13 18.65
N PRO A 291 -7.46 10.72 19.62
CA PRO A 291 -6.63 11.57 20.49
C PRO A 291 -5.25 11.89 19.92
N PHE A 292 -4.97 11.52 18.67
CA PHE A 292 -3.68 11.73 18.03
C PHE A 292 -3.62 13.09 17.31
N ASP A 293 -2.40 13.56 17.07
CA ASP A 293 -2.10 14.84 16.41
C ASP A 293 -1.40 14.67 15.05
N GLY A 294 -1.17 13.43 14.62
CA GLY A 294 -0.51 13.11 13.36
C GLY A 294 1.00 13.35 13.33
N ARG A 295 1.63 13.71 14.46
CA ARG A 295 3.05 14.11 14.49
C ARG A 295 4.00 12.98 14.87
N THR A 296 3.49 11.83 15.28
CA THR A 296 4.29 10.67 15.69
C THR A 296 3.87 9.44 14.92
N LEU A 297 4.86 8.62 14.58
CA LEU A 297 4.60 7.29 14.06
C LEU A 297 4.03 6.44 15.20
N GLN A 298 2.88 5.82 14.95
CA GLN A 298 2.23 4.88 15.86
C GLN A 298 2.32 3.47 15.27
N GLN A 299 2.39 2.48 16.15
CA GLN A 299 2.38 1.07 15.79
C GLN A 299 1.25 0.37 16.55
N VAL A 300 0.51 -0.48 15.86
CA VAL A 300 -0.44 -1.43 16.43
C VAL A 300 0.02 -2.86 16.12
N ALA A 301 0.01 -3.73 17.13
CA ALA A 301 0.11 -5.18 16.96
C ALA A 301 -1.25 -5.83 17.20
N SER A 302 -1.73 -6.59 16.23
CA SER A 302 -2.96 -7.39 16.34
C SER A 302 -2.92 -8.54 15.34
N THR A 303 -3.75 -9.55 15.55
CA THR A 303 -3.87 -10.70 14.63
C THR A 303 -5.00 -10.41 13.64
N GLU A 304 -4.86 -10.86 12.39
CA GLU A 304 -5.98 -10.90 11.43
C GLU A 304 -6.99 -11.95 11.87
N TRP A 305 -8.25 -11.55 12.00
CA TRP A 305 -9.27 -12.45 12.58
C TRP A 305 -10.23 -13.02 11.56
N TYR A 306 -10.58 -12.24 10.54
CA TYR A 306 -11.57 -12.60 9.55
C TYR A 306 -11.45 -11.72 8.31
N GLU A 307 -12.06 -12.19 7.23
CA GLU A 307 -12.24 -11.46 5.98
C GLU A 307 -13.72 -11.19 5.75
N VAL A 308 -14.04 -10.09 5.05
CA VAL A 308 -15.40 -9.74 4.63
C VAL A 308 -15.34 -9.21 3.21
N ASP A 309 -16.23 -9.74 2.37
CA ASP A 309 -16.60 -9.11 1.11
C ASP A 309 -17.57 -7.94 1.42
N THR A 310 -17.06 -6.70 1.35
CA THR A 310 -17.89 -5.52 1.63
C THR A 310 -18.84 -5.23 0.49
N ARG A 311 -18.53 -5.67 -0.73
CA ARG A 311 -19.36 -5.57 -1.94
C ARG A 311 -19.43 -6.89 -2.70
N ARG A 312 -20.46 -7.68 -2.36
CA ARG A 312 -20.74 -9.02 -2.91
C ARG A 312 -20.25 -9.23 -4.35
N GLY A 313 -19.33 -10.18 -4.51
CA GLY A 313 -18.79 -10.61 -5.79
C GLY A 313 -17.47 -9.92 -6.16
N GLY A 314 -16.85 -9.19 -5.21
CA GLY A 314 -15.55 -8.54 -5.37
C GLY A 314 -14.43 -9.24 -4.61
N GLN A 315 -13.36 -8.47 -4.37
CA GLN A 315 -12.30 -8.86 -3.43
C GLN A 315 -12.82 -8.74 -1.98
N VAL A 316 -12.10 -9.33 -1.03
CA VAL A 316 -12.40 -9.21 0.41
C VAL A 316 -11.43 -8.26 1.11
N SER A 317 -11.91 -7.69 2.21
CA SER A 317 -11.13 -6.96 3.19
C SER A 317 -10.86 -7.80 4.42
N LYS A 318 -9.65 -7.69 4.95
CA LYS A 318 -9.21 -8.32 6.21
C LYS A 318 -9.16 -7.30 7.34
N TYR A 319 -9.43 -7.78 8.55
CA TYR A 319 -9.60 -6.91 9.72
C TYR A 319 -8.70 -7.28 10.89
N ILE A 320 -8.17 -6.24 11.52
CA ILE A 320 -7.43 -6.31 12.79
C ILE A 320 -8.03 -5.36 13.81
N GLY A 321 -7.70 -5.57 15.09
CA GLY A 321 -7.99 -4.61 16.14
C GLY A 321 -7.03 -3.43 16.05
N GLY A 322 -7.51 -2.22 16.25
CA GLY A 322 -6.64 -1.05 16.27
C GLY A 322 -7.38 0.27 16.41
N ASP A 323 -6.65 1.29 16.85
CA ASP A 323 -7.17 2.62 17.15
C ASP A 323 -6.45 3.74 16.40
N LEU A 324 -5.73 3.43 15.31
CA LEU A 324 -4.95 4.42 14.55
C LEU A 324 -5.82 5.35 13.69
N ALA A 325 -6.70 6.13 14.33
CA ALA A 325 -7.65 7.01 13.67
C ALA A 325 -6.96 8.09 12.81
N GLY A 326 -7.22 8.07 11.50
CA GLY A 326 -6.60 8.98 10.53
C GLY A 326 -5.18 8.58 10.12
N ALA A 327 -4.79 7.31 10.29
CA ALA A 327 -3.52 6.75 9.81
C ALA A 327 -3.64 6.10 8.42
N ASN A 328 -4.67 6.48 7.66
CA ASN A 328 -5.00 5.94 6.35
C ASN A 328 -3.78 5.85 5.44
N GLY A 329 -3.62 4.75 4.70
CA GLY A 329 -2.44 4.50 3.87
C GLY A 329 -1.24 3.90 4.62
N GLY A 330 -1.33 3.79 5.94
CA GLY A 330 -0.28 3.19 6.77
C GLY A 330 -0.15 1.68 6.56
N GLY A 331 1.07 1.20 6.37
CA GLY A 331 1.35 -0.20 5.99
C GLY A 331 1.16 -1.21 7.12
N TRP A 332 0.71 -2.41 6.75
CA TRP A 332 0.55 -3.58 7.61
C TRP A 332 1.61 -4.61 7.25
N PHE A 333 2.36 -5.07 8.23
CA PHE A 333 3.55 -5.88 7.99
C PHE A 333 3.46 -7.23 8.66
N ILE A 334 3.89 -8.25 7.93
CA ILE A 334 4.22 -9.56 8.46
C ILE A 334 5.72 -9.65 8.71
N ASN A 335 6.09 -10.45 9.71
CA ASN A 335 7.48 -10.76 10.07
C ASN A 335 8.39 -9.51 10.17
N TRP A 336 7.91 -8.48 10.88
CA TRP A 336 8.67 -7.29 11.20
C TRP A 336 9.66 -7.57 12.33
N ARG A 337 10.95 -7.66 12.01
CA ARG A 337 12.03 -7.90 12.98
C ARG A 337 12.90 -6.66 13.14
N HIS A 338 13.30 -6.38 14.39
CA HIS A 338 14.33 -5.38 14.64
C HIS A 338 15.70 -5.95 14.22
N PRO A 339 16.55 -5.19 13.50
CA PRO A 339 17.78 -5.71 12.90
C PRO A 339 18.86 -6.21 13.90
N THR A 340 18.60 -6.18 15.21
CA THR A 340 19.56 -6.60 16.26
C THR A 340 19.29 -7.99 16.84
N THR A 341 18.29 -8.73 16.36
CA THR A 341 17.98 -10.09 16.80
C THR A 341 18.10 -11.05 15.62
N GLU A 342 19.30 -11.61 15.45
CA GLU A 342 19.62 -12.67 14.49
C GLU A 342 19.27 -14.04 15.10
N TYR A 343 18.55 -14.87 14.35
CA TYR A 343 18.53 -16.32 14.59
C TYR A 343 19.61 -16.93 13.69
N PRO A 344 20.41 -17.89 14.18
CA PRO A 344 21.40 -18.55 13.34
C PRO A 344 20.73 -19.23 12.14
N ASP A 345 21.28 -18.95 10.97
CA ASP A 345 21.12 -19.71 9.73
C ASP A 345 21.08 -21.22 10.01
N THR A 346 19.97 -21.88 9.63
CA THR A 346 19.78 -23.32 9.83
C THR A 346 20.13 -24.17 8.60
N ASP A 347 20.42 -23.58 7.45
CA ASP A 347 20.70 -24.34 6.22
C ASP A 347 22.10 -24.14 5.64
N GLY A 348 22.89 -23.19 6.17
CA GLY A 348 24.29 -22.98 5.79
C GLY A 348 24.46 -22.46 4.37
N GLY A 349 23.38 -21.98 3.75
CA GLY A 349 23.36 -21.42 2.41
C GLY A 349 23.95 -20.01 2.38
N SER A 350 24.72 -19.68 1.35
CA SER A 350 25.17 -18.31 1.12
C SER A 350 23.97 -17.39 0.86
N VAL A 351 23.57 -16.60 1.87
CA VAL A 351 22.79 -15.33 1.82
C VAL A 351 21.93 -15.15 0.55
N TRP A 352 20.72 -15.70 0.55
CA TRP A 352 19.75 -15.49 -0.54
C TRP A 352 18.69 -14.43 -0.17
N PRO A 353 18.07 -13.75 -1.17
CA PRO A 353 17.00 -12.74 -0.98
C PRO A 353 15.70 -13.28 -0.38
N THR A 354 15.61 -14.60 -0.19
CA THR A 354 14.43 -15.32 0.31
C THR A 354 14.62 -15.86 1.73
N ASP A 355 15.79 -15.69 2.33
CA ASP A 355 16.05 -16.16 3.70
C ASP A 355 15.30 -15.28 4.71
N PRO A 356 14.30 -15.80 5.44
CA PRO A 356 13.54 -15.04 6.44
C PRO A 356 14.37 -14.65 7.68
N GLY A 357 15.62 -15.10 7.80
CA GLY A 357 16.62 -14.65 8.77
C GLY A 357 17.48 -13.47 8.31
N ASN A 358 17.52 -13.17 7.01
CA ASN A 358 18.33 -12.09 6.47
C ASN A 358 17.59 -10.74 6.63
N PRO A 359 18.15 -9.76 7.38
CA PRO A 359 17.54 -8.45 7.52
C PRO A 359 17.39 -7.70 6.18
N ALA A 360 17.97 -8.17 5.07
CA ALA A 360 17.75 -7.62 3.73
C ALA A 360 16.52 -8.20 2.98
N THR A 361 15.72 -9.10 3.57
CA THR A 361 14.62 -9.78 2.85
C THR A 361 13.23 -9.36 3.29
N GLY A 362 13.06 -8.96 4.55
CA GLY A 362 11.87 -8.32 5.12
C GLY A 362 12.21 -6.95 5.73
N PRO A 363 11.25 -6.19 6.28
CA PRO A 363 9.88 -6.60 6.57
C PRO A 363 9.02 -6.61 5.29
N TRP A 364 7.91 -7.36 5.32
CA TRP A 364 7.01 -7.46 4.17
C TRP A 364 5.69 -6.77 4.45
N LEU A 365 5.38 -5.79 3.61
CA LEU A 365 4.08 -5.17 3.52
C LEU A 365 3.07 -6.21 3.01
N ASN A 366 1.97 -6.40 3.71
CA ASN A 366 0.92 -7.35 3.35
C ASN A 366 -0.47 -6.72 3.41
N GLY A 367 -0.55 -5.40 3.56
CA GLY A 367 -1.80 -4.67 3.62
C GLY A 367 -1.56 -3.20 3.94
N ILE A 368 -2.63 -2.42 3.88
CA ILE A 368 -2.64 -0.99 4.12
C ILE A 368 -3.92 -0.63 4.89
N THR A 369 -3.79 0.30 5.83
CA THR A 369 -4.94 0.88 6.54
C THR A 369 -5.82 1.64 5.55
N SER A 370 -6.88 1.00 5.07
CA SER A 370 -7.77 1.52 4.02
C SER A 370 -9.04 2.12 4.62
N HIS A 371 -9.74 1.35 5.43
CA HIS A 371 -11.03 1.74 6.00
C HIS A 371 -11.13 1.34 7.48
N SER A 372 -12.20 1.78 8.13
CA SER A 372 -12.54 1.39 9.51
C SER A 372 -13.88 0.68 9.56
N ARG A 373 -13.98 -0.31 10.45
CA ARG A 373 -15.25 -0.93 10.84
C ARG A 373 -15.57 -0.58 12.29
N CYS A 374 -16.82 -0.23 12.55
CA CYS A 374 -17.32 0.04 13.89
C CYS A 374 -18.85 -0.20 13.95
N ARG A 375 -19.39 -0.34 15.16
CA ARG A 375 -20.81 -0.66 15.37
C ARG A 375 -21.72 0.56 15.26
N THR A 376 -21.25 1.72 15.70
CA THR A 376 -22.07 2.95 15.80
C THR A 376 -21.29 4.23 15.57
N ASN A 377 -20.06 4.38 16.08
CA ASN A 377 -19.28 5.63 15.96
C ASN A 377 -17.78 5.37 15.74
N CYS A 378 -17.31 5.42 14.50
CA CYS A 378 -15.90 5.16 14.15
C CYS A 378 -14.98 6.34 14.54
N ASN A 379 -15.55 7.53 14.77
CA ASN A 379 -14.80 8.77 14.97
C ASN A 379 -14.60 9.15 16.45
N ARG A 380 -14.97 8.26 17.39
CA ARG A 380 -14.81 8.53 18.82
C ARG A 380 -14.09 7.37 19.48
N PRO A 381 -12.81 7.56 19.89
CA PRO A 381 -12.10 6.57 20.69
C PRO A 381 -12.94 6.25 21.93
N PRO A 382 -13.12 4.98 22.31
CA PRO A 382 -13.84 4.65 23.53
C PRO A 382 -13.14 5.31 24.72
N SER A 383 -13.90 5.95 25.60
CA SER A 383 -13.43 6.19 26.96
C SER A 383 -13.23 4.82 27.62
N ALA A 384 -12.06 4.60 28.23
CA ALA A 384 -11.57 3.31 28.74
C ALA A 384 -12.40 2.63 29.87
N SER A 385 -13.69 2.96 30.03
CA SER A 385 -14.50 2.56 31.19
C SER A 385 -14.88 1.08 31.25
N SER A 386 -14.57 0.25 30.24
CA SER A 386 -14.85 -1.19 30.29
C SER A 386 -13.83 -2.11 29.61
N GLY A 387 -12.70 -1.59 29.10
CA GLY A 387 -11.65 -2.41 28.47
C GLY A 387 -12.06 -3.12 27.16
N VAL A 388 -13.23 -2.80 26.59
CA VAL A 388 -13.68 -3.32 25.30
C VAL A 388 -13.56 -2.20 24.26
N PHE A 389 -12.66 -2.41 23.29
CA PHE A 389 -12.47 -1.48 22.18
C PHE A 389 -13.51 -1.75 21.10
N TRP A 390 -14.01 -0.70 20.41
CA TRP A 390 -15.13 -0.82 19.46
C TRP A 390 -14.82 -0.47 18.00
N GLN A 391 -13.53 -0.47 17.62
CA GLN A 391 -13.06 -0.12 16.28
C GLN A 391 -12.06 -1.16 15.78
N GLU A 392 -12.21 -1.51 14.51
CA GLU A 392 -11.27 -2.34 13.76
C GLU A 392 -10.74 -1.55 12.57
N MET A 393 -9.49 -1.84 12.24
CA MET A 393 -8.85 -1.34 11.04
C MET A 393 -9.01 -2.39 9.94
N GLY A 394 -9.36 -1.95 8.75
CA GLY A 394 -9.51 -2.78 7.57
C GLY A 394 -8.39 -2.56 6.56
N SER A 395 -8.01 -3.62 5.88
CA SER A 395 -7.10 -3.62 4.74
C SER A 395 -7.70 -4.48 3.64
N ALA A 396 -7.52 -4.06 2.39
CA ALA A 396 -7.65 -4.99 1.27
C ALA A 396 -6.62 -6.13 1.39
N VAL A 397 -6.94 -7.30 0.81
CA VAL A 397 -5.96 -8.38 0.67
C VAL A 397 -5.01 -8.07 -0.49
N PHE A 398 -3.72 -8.25 -0.29
CA PHE A 398 -2.73 -8.15 -1.36
C PHE A 398 -2.65 -9.47 -2.11
N ARG A 399 -3.18 -9.45 -3.34
CA ARG A 399 -3.21 -10.59 -4.25
C ARG A 399 -2.26 -10.40 -5.43
N SER A 400 -1.91 -11.53 -6.04
CA SER A 400 -1.25 -11.65 -7.33
C SER A 400 -1.90 -12.83 -8.05
N THR A 401 -2.69 -12.57 -9.09
CA THR A 401 -3.45 -13.57 -9.86
C THR A 401 -3.40 -13.25 -11.35
N GLU A 402 -3.46 -14.26 -12.20
CA GLU A 402 -3.51 -14.03 -13.66
C GLU A 402 -4.86 -13.48 -14.14
N SER A 403 -5.92 -13.60 -13.32
CA SER A 403 -7.30 -13.31 -13.71
C SER A 403 -7.82 -11.93 -13.33
N ASP A 404 -7.21 -11.28 -12.34
CA ASP A 404 -7.60 -9.96 -11.86
C ASP A 404 -6.52 -8.95 -12.22
N ILE A 405 -6.83 -8.06 -13.16
CA ILE A 405 -5.90 -7.01 -13.62
C ILE A 405 -5.84 -5.80 -12.66
N ASN A 406 -6.59 -5.83 -11.56
CA ASN A 406 -6.64 -4.78 -10.56
C ASN A 406 -6.05 -5.20 -9.23
N ASP A 407 -5.33 -6.33 -9.19
CA ASP A 407 -4.74 -6.77 -7.95
C ASP A 407 -3.57 -5.88 -7.50
N ALA A 408 -3.10 -6.11 -6.28
CA ALA A 408 -2.07 -5.27 -5.70
C ALA A 408 -0.73 -5.38 -6.45
N MET A 409 -0.44 -6.51 -7.08
CA MET A 409 0.76 -6.68 -7.88
C MET A 409 0.70 -5.86 -9.17
N ASP A 410 -0.44 -5.83 -9.85
CA ASP A 410 -0.61 -5.05 -11.07
C ASP A 410 -0.52 -3.54 -10.82
N VAL A 411 -1.22 -3.05 -9.80
CA VAL A 411 -1.21 -1.62 -9.48
C VAL A 411 0.19 -1.17 -9.08
N PHE A 412 0.90 -1.93 -8.23
CA PHE A 412 2.26 -1.56 -7.82
C PHE A 412 3.27 -1.76 -8.95
N GLY A 413 3.05 -2.76 -9.83
CA GLY A 413 3.76 -2.98 -11.09
C GLY A 413 3.90 -1.71 -11.91
N LEU A 414 2.78 -1.03 -12.16
CA LEU A 414 2.74 0.21 -12.94
C LEU A 414 3.58 1.33 -12.31
N CYS A 415 3.60 1.44 -10.98
CA CYS A 415 4.45 2.41 -10.30
C CYS A 415 5.94 2.06 -10.39
N TRP A 416 6.32 0.78 -10.33
CA TRP A 416 7.72 0.38 -10.50
C TRP A 416 8.21 0.57 -11.92
N ASP A 417 7.34 0.44 -12.92
CA ASP A 417 7.68 0.72 -14.32
C ASP A 417 7.94 2.22 -14.57
N ASP A 418 7.34 3.12 -13.77
CA ASP A 418 7.54 4.58 -13.87
C ASP A 418 8.59 5.14 -12.89
N GLN A 419 9.37 4.33 -12.18
CA GLN A 419 10.21 4.81 -11.06
C GLN A 419 11.37 5.78 -11.40
#